data_AF-A0A132PHS3-F1
#
_entry.id   AF-A0A132PHS3-F1
#
_cell.length_a   1.000
_cell.length_b   1.000
_cell.length_c   1.000
_cell.angle_alpha   90.00
_cell.angle_beta   90.00
_cell.angle_gamma   90.00
#
_symmetry.space_group_name_H-M   'P 1'
#
loop_
_entity.id
_entity.type
_entity.pdbx_description
1 polymer ?
#
loop_
_entity_poly.entity_id
_entity_poly.type
_entity_poly.pdbx_seq_one_letter_code
_entity_poly.pdbx_strand_id
1 'polypeptide(L)'
;MTKGASRLALALSAVFVVVAVGMAAVLFRDARVSVVSVKPDFPALDRTALSPVQQRVVDILRTQYDAQPAGTAFSEGVDEPWCADFVSWVLNEAGQPLSNPHSGHWRIPGVYTLQEYYQAAGRFEAPGGYRPQTGDVALYADGSPLGLHTNFVLVVDDNGITTVGGNEEGDIKVRTFEPGSWLLGYGRLA
;
A
#
# COMPACT_ATOMS: atom_id res chain seq x y z
N MET A 1 52.69 45.69 32.06
CA MET A 1 52.32 45.11 30.75
C MET A 1 51.44 43.88 30.97
N THR A 2 50.11 44.05 31.06
CA THR A 2 49.15 42.95 31.34
C THR A 2 47.83 43.23 30.60
N LYS A 3 47.86 43.26 29.26
CA LYS A 3 46.64 43.35 28.43
C LYS A 3 46.51 42.20 27.40
N GLY A 4 47.53 41.35 27.24
CA GLY A 4 47.54 40.26 26.26
C GLY A 4 46.87 38.96 26.71
N ALA A 5 47.08 38.55 27.97
CA ALA A 5 46.61 37.25 28.46
C ALA A 5 45.07 37.15 28.59
N SER A 6 44.39 38.25 28.94
CA SER A 6 42.94 38.27 29.14
C SER A 6 42.16 38.12 27.83
N ARG A 7 42.63 38.73 26.74
CA ARG A 7 41.97 38.64 25.42
C ARG A 7 42.08 37.24 24.80
N LEU A 8 43.20 36.56 25.02
CA LEU A 8 43.41 35.19 24.52
C LEU A 8 42.54 34.17 25.28
N ALA A 9 42.42 34.32 26.60
CA ALA A 9 41.57 33.47 27.43
C ALA A 9 40.08 33.63 27.09
N LEU A 10 39.60 34.86 26.88
CA LEU A 10 38.22 35.10 26.44
C LEU A 10 37.93 34.55 25.04
N ALA A 11 38.89 34.64 24.11
CA ALA A 11 38.74 34.08 22.77
C ALA A 11 38.67 32.54 22.77
N LEU A 12 39.50 31.87 23.57
CA LEU A 12 39.48 30.41 23.71
C LEU A 12 38.18 29.91 24.35
N SER A 13 37.68 30.61 25.37
CA SER A 13 36.38 30.29 26.00
C SER A 13 35.21 30.46 25.03
N ALA A 14 35.21 31.52 24.22
CA ALA A 14 34.16 31.75 23.23
C ALA A 14 34.15 30.67 22.14
N VAL A 15 35.32 30.26 21.65
CA VAL A 15 35.43 29.17 20.66
C VAL A 15 34.95 27.84 21.25
N PHE A 16 35.29 27.53 22.50
CA PHE A 16 34.85 26.30 23.16
C PHE A 16 33.33 26.26 23.34
N VAL A 17 32.70 27.37 23.70
CA VAL A 17 31.23 27.47 23.79
C VAL A 17 30.56 27.31 22.43
N VAL A 18 31.10 27.93 21.37
CA VAL A 18 30.55 27.78 20.01
C VAL A 18 30.68 26.34 19.51
N VAL A 19 31.81 25.67 19.77
CA VAL A 19 32.01 24.26 19.41
C VAL A 19 31.09 23.35 20.23
N ALA A 20 30.94 23.58 21.54
CA ALA A 20 30.05 22.81 22.39
C ALA A 20 28.57 22.97 22.01
N VAL A 21 28.13 24.20 21.69
CA VAL A 21 26.77 24.49 21.23
C VAL A 21 26.54 23.91 19.84
N GLY A 22 27.51 24.02 18.93
CA GLY A 22 27.42 23.44 17.59
C GLY A 22 27.34 21.91 17.62
N MET A 23 28.16 21.27 18.46
CA MET A 23 28.17 19.82 18.63
C MET A 23 26.91 19.32 19.35
N ALA A 24 26.41 20.05 20.34
CA ALA A 24 25.09 19.77 20.94
C ALA A 24 23.98 19.91 19.88
N ALA A 25 23.99 20.96 19.06
CA ALA A 25 22.99 21.15 18.01
C ALA A 25 23.03 20.07 16.92
N VAL A 26 24.21 19.54 16.59
CA VAL A 26 24.36 18.39 15.67
C VAL A 26 23.80 17.12 16.32
N LEU A 27 24.17 16.83 17.57
CA LEU A 27 23.65 15.65 18.30
C LEU A 27 22.12 15.73 18.54
N PHE A 28 21.58 16.93 18.79
CA PHE A 28 20.12 17.15 18.90
C PHE A 28 19.39 17.11 17.56
N ARG A 29 20.08 17.36 16.44
CA ARG A 29 19.53 17.19 15.08
C ARG A 29 19.41 15.71 14.71
N ASP A 30 20.43 14.90 15.00
CA ASP A 30 20.42 13.47 14.70
C ASP A 30 19.38 12.70 15.53
N ALA A 31 19.09 13.15 16.75
CA ALA A 31 18.09 12.54 17.62
C ALA A 31 16.63 12.72 17.15
N ARG A 32 16.34 13.56 16.15
CA ARG A 32 14.96 13.86 15.69
C ARG A 32 14.54 13.17 14.38
N VAL A 33 15.39 12.36 13.76
CA VAL A 33 15.03 11.68 12.51
C VAL A 33 15.33 10.18 12.61
N SER A 34 14.73 9.55 13.62
CA SER A 34 14.30 8.16 13.47
C SER A 34 12.82 8.19 13.12
N VAL A 35 12.52 8.52 11.87
CA VAL A 35 11.19 8.25 11.31
C VAL A 35 11.15 6.73 11.16
N VAL A 36 10.75 6.05 12.23
CA VAL A 36 10.32 4.65 12.14
C VAL A 36 9.22 4.68 11.08
N SER A 37 9.49 4.12 9.91
CA SER A 37 8.49 3.95 8.86
C SER A 37 7.45 2.99 9.43
N VAL A 38 6.40 3.54 10.05
CA VAL A 38 5.32 2.74 10.61
C VAL A 38 4.53 2.22 9.43
N LYS A 39 4.65 0.92 9.17
CA LYS A 39 3.75 0.19 8.27
C LYS A 39 2.31 0.55 8.66
N PRO A 40 1.48 1.13 7.78
CA PRO A 40 0.12 1.50 8.15
C PRO A 40 -0.67 0.27 8.59
N ASP A 41 -1.31 0.32 9.76
CA ASP A 41 -2.06 -0.82 10.30
C ASP A 41 -3.19 -1.26 9.37
N PHE A 42 -3.49 -2.56 9.38
CA PHE A 42 -4.69 -3.08 8.72
C PHE A 42 -5.94 -2.54 9.44
N PRO A 43 -6.84 -1.81 8.75
CA PRO A 43 -7.92 -1.10 9.40
C PRO A 43 -8.91 -2.05 10.09
N ALA A 44 -9.45 -1.61 11.23
CA ALA A 44 -10.56 -2.31 11.88
C ALA A 44 -11.84 -2.11 11.06
N LEU A 45 -12.40 -3.19 10.52
CA LEU A 45 -13.65 -3.18 9.76
C LEU A 45 -14.82 -3.64 10.63
N ASP A 46 -15.97 -2.98 10.49
CA ASP A 46 -17.23 -3.48 11.06
C ASP A 46 -17.66 -4.77 10.34
N ARG A 47 -17.33 -5.91 10.97
CA ARG A 47 -17.63 -7.23 10.40
C ARG A 47 -19.13 -7.52 10.31
N THR A 48 -19.96 -6.84 11.10
CA THR A 48 -21.42 -7.07 11.10
C THR A 48 -22.10 -6.51 9.85
N ALA A 49 -21.48 -5.52 9.21
CA ALA A 49 -21.94 -4.92 7.96
C ALA A 49 -21.43 -5.65 6.71
N LEU A 50 -20.52 -6.63 6.86
CA LEU A 50 -19.93 -7.36 5.74
C LEU A 50 -20.72 -8.62 5.38
N SER A 51 -20.90 -8.87 4.09
CA SER A 51 -21.40 -10.14 3.60
C SER A 51 -20.45 -11.30 3.94
N PRO A 52 -20.91 -12.57 3.96
CA PRO A 52 -20.04 -13.71 4.25
C PRO A 52 -18.84 -13.82 3.31
N VAL A 53 -18.98 -13.42 2.04
CA VAL A 53 -17.88 -13.42 1.07
C VAL A 53 -16.87 -12.32 1.40
N GLN A 54 -17.34 -11.11 1.72
CA GLN A 54 -16.47 -10.00 2.12
C GLN A 54 -15.69 -10.33 3.39
N GLN A 55 -16.31 -10.98 4.37
CA GLN A 55 -15.63 -11.41 5.59
C GLN A 55 -14.47 -12.36 5.29
N ARG A 56 -14.68 -13.37 4.43
CA ARG A 56 -13.61 -14.31 4.02
C ARG A 56 -12.47 -13.60 3.30
N VAL A 57 -12.78 -12.72 2.35
CA VAL A 57 -11.77 -11.92 1.64
C VAL A 57 -10.94 -11.11 2.64
N VAL A 58 -11.58 -10.39 3.56
CA VAL A 58 -10.88 -9.59 4.58
C VAL A 58 -10.02 -10.47 5.51
N ASP A 59 -10.49 -11.65 5.91
CA ASP A 59 -9.72 -12.54 6.78
C ASP A 59 -8.47 -13.08 6.08
N ILE A 60 -8.58 -13.44 4.81
CA ILE A 60 -7.44 -13.85 3.98
C ILE A 60 -6.46 -12.68 3.83
N LEU A 61 -6.96 -11.49 3.46
CA LEU A 61 -6.14 -10.30 3.30
C LEU A 61 -5.38 -9.93 4.57
N ARG A 62 -6.05 -9.97 5.73
CA ARG A 62 -5.40 -9.72 7.01
C ARG A 62 -4.32 -10.76 7.29
N THR A 63 -4.62 -12.04 7.08
CA THR A 63 -3.65 -13.13 7.28
C THR A 63 -2.41 -12.94 6.41
N GLN A 64 -2.57 -12.62 5.12
CA GLN A 64 -1.44 -12.40 4.23
C GLN A 64 -0.68 -11.11 4.56
N TYR A 65 -1.40 -10.03 4.91
CA TYR A 65 -0.79 -8.79 5.36
C TYR A 65 0.04 -8.98 6.63
N ASP A 66 -0.38 -9.83 7.56
CA ASP A 66 0.38 -10.12 8.79
C ASP A 66 1.59 -11.01 8.50
N ALA A 67 1.46 -11.98 7.58
CA ALA A 67 2.50 -12.96 7.26
C ALA A 67 3.57 -12.47 6.27
N GLN A 68 3.23 -11.57 5.35
CA GLN A 68 4.11 -11.06 4.28
C GLN A 68 4.88 -12.17 3.52
N PRO A 69 4.18 -13.16 2.93
CA PRO A 69 4.86 -14.18 2.13
C PRO A 69 5.45 -13.56 0.85
N ALA A 70 6.44 -14.23 0.28
CA ALA A 70 7.01 -13.83 -1.01
C ALA A 70 5.94 -13.92 -2.12
N GLY A 71 6.06 -13.04 -3.13
CA GLY A 71 5.12 -12.97 -4.26
C GLY A 71 4.92 -14.29 -5.00
N THR A 72 5.95 -15.14 -5.03
CA THR A 72 5.92 -16.49 -5.61
C THR A 72 4.88 -17.42 -4.99
N ALA A 73 4.41 -17.12 -3.77
CA ALA A 73 3.30 -17.83 -3.15
C ALA A 73 1.96 -17.61 -3.87
N PHE A 74 1.80 -16.48 -4.56
CA PHE A 74 0.58 -16.09 -5.27
C PHE A 74 0.66 -16.37 -6.78
N SER A 75 1.87 -16.33 -7.36
CA SER A 75 2.14 -16.50 -8.79
C SER A 75 2.57 -17.93 -9.17
N GLU A 76 2.21 -18.94 -8.37
CA GLU A 76 2.55 -20.36 -8.62
C GLU A 76 4.06 -20.61 -8.82
N GLY A 77 4.90 -19.85 -8.09
CA GLY A 77 6.36 -19.98 -8.16
C GLY A 77 7.04 -19.10 -9.22
N VAL A 78 6.29 -18.33 -10.01
CA VAL A 78 6.84 -17.45 -11.06
C VAL A 78 7.36 -16.13 -10.45
N ASP A 79 8.57 -15.73 -10.79
CA ASP A 79 9.14 -14.44 -10.39
C ASP A 79 8.70 -13.34 -11.36
N GLU A 80 7.65 -12.60 -10.99
CA GLU A 80 7.00 -11.57 -11.80
C GLU A 80 6.26 -10.53 -10.92
N PRO A 81 5.83 -9.38 -11.46
CA PRO A 81 4.92 -8.48 -10.76
C PRO A 81 3.61 -9.19 -10.39
N TRP A 82 3.34 -9.34 -9.09
CA TRP A 82 2.32 -10.27 -8.59
C TRP A 82 1.07 -9.59 -8.01
N CYS A 83 0.81 -8.32 -8.35
CA CYS A 83 -0.35 -7.59 -7.83
C CYS A 83 -1.70 -8.21 -8.27
N ALA A 84 -1.81 -8.63 -9.54
CA ALA A 84 -3.01 -9.28 -10.06
C ALA A 84 -3.07 -10.78 -9.67
N ASP A 85 -1.92 -11.44 -9.55
CA ASP A 85 -1.83 -12.78 -8.96
C ASP A 85 -2.36 -12.79 -7.53
N PHE A 86 -1.95 -11.82 -6.70
CA PHE A 86 -2.46 -11.67 -5.34
C PHE A 86 -3.98 -11.53 -5.32
N VAL A 87 -4.56 -10.69 -6.17
CA VAL A 87 -6.02 -10.54 -6.27
C VAL A 87 -6.70 -11.85 -6.67
N SER A 88 -6.23 -12.49 -7.74
CA SER A 88 -6.84 -13.73 -8.23
C SER A 88 -6.68 -14.88 -7.24
N TRP A 89 -5.56 -14.96 -6.53
CA TRP A 89 -5.30 -15.94 -5.47
C TRP A 89 -6.22 -15.71 -4.27
N VAL A 90 -6.32 -14.48 -3.75
CA VAL A 90 -7.21 -14.16 -2.62
C VAL A 90 -8.66 -14.51 -2.94
N LEU A 91 -9.11 -14.22 -4.16
CA LEU A 91 -10.47 -14.54 -4.59
C LEU A 91 -10.68 -16.05 -4.77
N ASN A 92 -9.68 -16.79 -5.28
CA ASN A 92 -9.70 -18.24 -5.31
C ASN A 92 -9.86 -18.85 -3.91
N GLU A 93 -9.02 -18.43 -2.95
CA GLU A 93 -9.06 -18.89 -1.57
C GLU A 93 -10.37 -18.49 -0.84
N ALA A 94 -10.97 -17.36 -1.20
CA ALA A 94 -12.27 -16.93 -0.67
C ALA A 94 -13.46 -17.73 -1.24
N GLY A 95 -13.22 -18.67 -2.16
CA GLY A 95 -14.23 -19.45 -2.86
C GLY A 95 -14.96 -18.64 -3.94
N GLN A 96 -14.29 -17.66 -4.54
CA GLN A 96 -14.77 -16.81 -5.65
C GLN A 96 -13.75 -16.81 -6.79
N PRO A 97 -13.33 -17.98 -7.32
CA PRO A 97 -12.29 -18.03 -8.34
C PRO A 97 -12.68 -17.20 -9.55
N LEU A 98 -11.72 -16.41 -10.03
CA LEU A 98 -11.84 -15.77 -11.33
C LEU A 98 -11.65 -16.82 -12.43
N SER A 99 -11.85 -16.41 -13.68
CA SER A 99 -11.57 -17.27 -14.83
C SER A 99 -10.80 -16.46 -15.85
N ASN A 100 -9.50 -16.74 -15.97
CA ASN A 100 -8.63 -16.09 -16.92
C ASN A 100 -9.21 -16.17 -18.34
N PRO A 101 -9.46 -15.04 -19.01
CA PRO A 101 -10.08 -15.01 -20.34
C PRO A 101 -9.32 -15.81 -21.42
N HIS A 102 -8.01 -16.02 -21.23
CA HIS A 102 -7.15 -16.69 -22.22
C HIS A 102 -6.88 -18.17 -21.91
N SER A 103 -7.02 -18.60 -20.66
CA SER A 103 -6.67 -19.97 -20.24
C SER A 103 -7.78 -20.72 -19.50
N GLY A 104 -8.81 -20.02 -18.99
CA GLY A 104 -9.83 -20.58 -18.10
C GLY A 104 -9.32 -20.91 -16.69
N HIS A 105 -8.04 -20.65 -16.39
CA HIS A 105 -7.46 -20.88 -15.07
C HIS A 105 -7.87 -19.78 -14.07
N TRP A 106 -7.85 -20.04 -12.77
CA TRP A 106 -8.21 -19.01 -11.76
C TRP A 106 -7.22 -17.85 -11.74
N ARG A 107 -5.94 -18.12 -12.03
CA ARG A 107 -4.84 -17.15 -11.96
C ARG A 107 -4.89 -16.16 -13.11
N ILE A 108 -4.88 -14.87 -12.78
CA ILE A 108 -4.81 -13.76 -13.73
C ILE A 108 -3.60 -12.88 -13.35
N PRO A 109 -2.45 -13.00 -14.06
CA PRO A 109 -1.21 -12.32 -13.68
C PRO A 109 -1.14 -10.86 -14.17
N GLY A 110 -2.06 -10.43 -15.03
CA GLY A 110 -2.05 -9.10 -15.65
C GLY A 110 -3.22 -8.22 -15.22
N VAL A 111 -2.95 -6.96 -14.88
CA VAL A 111 -3.98 -5.95 -14.53
C VAL A 111 -4.97 -5.72 -15.69
N TYR A 112 -4.48 -5.64 -16.93
CA TYR A 112 -5.37 -5.50 -18.09
C TYR A 112 -6.24 -6.73 -18.32
N THR A 113 -5.67 -7.93 -18.21
CA THR A 113 -6.45 -9.18 -18.29
C THR A 113 -7.48 -9.29 -17.15
N LEU A 114 -7.16 -8.76 -15.97
CA LEU A 114 -8.08 -8.69 -14.84
C LEU A 114 -9.23 -7.72 -15.12
N GLN A 115 -8.94 -6.56 -15.73
CA GLN A 115 -9.97 -5.63 -16.21
C GLN A 115 -10.87 -6.27 -17.28
N GLU A 116 -10.28 -6.95 -18.27
CA GLU A 116 -11.03 -7.67 -19.33
C GLU A 116 -11.96 -8.72 -18.73
N TYR A 117 -11.49 -9.47 -17.71
CA TYR A 117 -12.34 -10.40 -16.97
C TYR A 117 -13.56 -9.69 -16.36
N TYR A 118 -13.35 -8.61 -15.61
CA TYR A 118 -14.46 -7.89 -14.96
C TYR A 118 -15.43 -7.31 -15.98
N GLN A 119 -14.93 -6.83 -17.13
CA GLN A 119 -15.76 -6.32 -18.22
C GLN A 119 -16.60 -7.45 -18.83
N ALA A 120 -15.98 -8.58 -19.17
CA ALA A 120 -16.66 -9.73 -19.75
C ALA A 120 -17.69 -10.34 -18.77
N ALA A 121 -17.43 -10.27 -17.47
CA ALA A 121 -18.33 -10.73 -16.43
C ALA A 121 -19.45 -9.72 -16.08
N GLY A 122 -19.48 -8.53 -16.69
CA GLY A 122 -20.45 -7.48 -16.36
C GLY A 122 -20.30 -6.92 -14.94
N ARG A 123 -19.08 -7.00 -14.39
CA ARG A 123 -18.72 -6.61 -13.01
C ARG A 123 -17.74 -5.46 -12.95
N PHE A 124 -17.40 -4.85 -14.09
CA PHE A 124 -16.55 -3.67 -14.15
C PHE A 124 -17.37 -2.39 -14.03
N GLU A 125 -17.03 -1.56 -13.05
CA GLU A 125 -17.61 -0.25 -12.81
C GLU A 125 -16.59 0.84 -13.16
N ALA A 126 -16.94 1.70 -14.13
CA ALA A 126 -16.11 2.82 -14.50
C ALA A 126 -16.09 3.89 -13.39
N PRO A 127 -15.04 4.73 -13.31
CA PRO A 127 -14.96 5.82 -12.35
C PRO A 127 -16.12 6.83 -12.51
N GLY A 128 -16.52 7.46 -11.41
CA GLY A 128 -17.40 8.64 -11.43
C GLY A 128 -18.88 8.40 -11.11
N GLY A 129 -19.36 7.15 -11.08
CA GLY A 129 -20.75 6.83 -10.72
C GLY A 129 -20.91 5.74 -9.66
N TYR A 130 -19.86 4.97 -9.40
CA TYR A 130 -19.89 3.84 -8.48
C TYR A 130 -19.08 4.14 -7.22
N ARG A 131 -19.67 3.87 -6.05
CA ARG A 131 -18.97 3.89 -4.76
C ARG A 131 -18.57 2.45 -4.43
N PRO A 132 -17.27 2.11 -4.43
CA PRO A 132 -16.84 0.74 -4.22
C PRO A 132 -17.14 0.28 -2.79
N GLN A 133 -17.25 -1.03 -2.65
CA GLN A 133 -17.50 -1.72 -1.40
C GLN A 133 -16.25 -2.48 -0.96
N THR A 134 -16.19 -2.85 0.32
CA THR A 134 -15.13 -3.71 0.84
C THR A 134 -15.05 -4.99 0.00
N GLY A 135 -13.83 -5.35 -0.41
CA GLY A 135 -13.54 -6.52 -1.23
C GLY A 135 -13.68 -6.31 -2.74
N ASP A 136 -14.16 -5.15 -3.21
CA ASP A 136 -14.02 -4.78 -4.61
C ASP A 136 -12.56 -4.58 -4.97
N VAL A 137 -12.24 -4.71 -6.25
CA VAL A 137 -10.87 -4.61 -6.77
C VAL A 137 -10.70 -3.28 -7.50
N ALA A 138 -9.86 -2.39 -6.99
CA ALA A 138 -9.46 -1.17 -7.67
C ALA A 138 -8.41 -1.48 -8.75
N LEU A 139 -8.59 -0.90 -9.94
CA LEU A 139 -7.71 -1.08 -11.09
C LEU A 139 -7.10 0.27 -11.47
N TYR A 140 -5.78 0.32 -11.66
CA TYR A 140 -5.05 1.58 -11.89
C TYR A 140 -4.31 1.56 -13.21
N ALA A 141 -4.27 2.71 -13.88
CA ALA A 141 -3.50 2.92 -15.08
C ALA A 141 -2.01 3.12 -14.77
N ASP A 142 -1.15 2.97 -15.77
CA ASP A 142 0.31 3.13 -15.65
C ASP A 142 0.74 4.51 -15.08
N GLY A 143 -0.05 5.55 -15.32
CA GLY A 143 0.18 6.89 -14.75
C GLY A 143 -0.17 7.05 -13.27
N SER A 144 -0.58 5.99 -12.57
CA SER A 144 -0.92 6.06 -11.14
C SER A 144 0.34 6.16 -10.26
N PRO A 145 0.19 6.59 -8.99
CA PRO A 145 1.30 6.55 -8.03
C PRO A 145 1.92 5.15 -7.80
N LEU A 146 1.21 4.08 -8.18
CA LEU A 146 1.66 2.68 -8.07
C LEU A 146 2.04 2.08 -9.43
N GLY A 147 2.02 2.86 -10.51
CA GLY A 147 2.12 2.34 -11.87
C GLY A 147 0.86 1.57 -12.29
N LEU A 148 0.98 0.70 -13.30
CA LEU A 148 -0.10 -0.22 -13.67
C LEU A 148 -0.28 -1.24 -12.55
N HIS A 149 -1.41 -1.18 -11.83
CA HIS A 149 -1.52 -1.88 -10.56
C HIS A 149 -2.97 -2.22 -10.18
N THR A 150 -3.14 -3.00 -9.12
CA THR A 150 -4.46 -3.34 -8.57
C THR A 150 -4.41 -3.65 -7.08
N ASN A 151 -5.47 -3.28 -6.35
CA ASN A 151 -5.62 -3.56 -4.92
C ASN A 151 -7.07 -3.96 -4.59
N PHE A 152 -7.29 -4.57 -3.42
CA PHE A 152 -8.61 -4.67 -2.82
C PHE A 152 -9.00 -3.40 -2.07
N VAL A 153 -10.26 -3.01 -2.14
CA VAL A 153 -10.86 -1.95 -1.32
C VAL A 153 -11.17 -2.50 0.06
N LEU A 154 -10.75 -1.79 1.12
CA LEU A 154 -11.07 -2.10 2.50
C LEU A 154 -12.14 -1.16 3.05
N VAL A 155 -11.91 0.15 2.92
CA VAL A 155 -12.77 1.21 3.46
C VAL A 155 -12.88 2.34 2.43
N VAL A 156 -14.06 2.95 2.37
CA VAL A 156 -14.30 4.21 1.67
C VAL A 156 -14.90 5.18 2.67
N ASP A 157 -14.22 6.30 2.91
CA ASP A 157 -14.65 7.36 3.83
C ASP A 157 -14.25 8.75 3.29
N ASP A 158 -14.36 9.79 4.12
CA ASP A 158 -14.10 11.17 3.72
C ASP A 158 -12.61 11.45 3.43
N ASN A 159 -11.70 10.55 3.78
CA ASN A 159 -10.26 10.63 3.49
C ASN A 159 -9.87 9.84 2.22
N GLY A 160 -10.86 9.36 1.47
CA GLY A 160 -10.68 8.62 0.22
C GLY A 160 -10.89 7.12 0.38
N ILE A 161 -10.08 6.34 -0.34
CA ILE A 161 -10.21 4.89 -0.44
C ILE A 161 -8.99 4.24 0.18
N THR A 162 -9.23 3.49 1.25
CA THR A 162 -8.21 2.64 1.86
C THR A 162 -8.24 1.26 1.21
N THR A 163 -7.10 0.83 0.71
CA THR A 163 -6.92 -0.43 -0.02
C THR A 163 -5.81 -1.26 0.59
N VAL A 164 -5.78 -2.54 0.20
CA VAL A 164 -4.66 -3.45 0.44
C VAL A 164 -4.28 -4.16 -0.84
N GLY A 165 -2.99 -4.17 -1.18
CA GLY A 165 -2.47 -4.73 -2.42
C GLY A 165 -1.15 -5.43 -2.20
N GLY A 166 -0.81 -6.29 -3.15
CA GLY A 166 0.45 -7.00 -3.21
C GLY A 166 1.41 -6.36 -4.21
N ASN A 167 2.69 -6.73 -4.15
CA ASN A 167 3.76 -6.24 -5.00
C ASN A 167 4.02 -4.73 -4.86
N GLU A 168 3.74 -4.17 -3.70
CA GLU A 168 4.00 -2.76 -3.42
C GLU A 168 5.34 -2.64 -2.71
N GLU A 169 6.39 -2.27 -3.45
CA GLU A 169 7.78 -2.31 -2.96
C GLU A 169 8.20 -3.72 -2.50
N GLY A 170 7.60 -4.76 -3.07
CA GLY A 170 7.86 -6.17 -2.74
C GLY A 170 6.99 -6.74 -1.62
N ASP A 171 6.15 -5.93 -0.99
CA ASP A 171 5.34 -6.32 0.17
C ASP A 171 3.83 -6.25 -0.12
N ILE A 172 3.02 -6.71 0.84
CA ILE A 172 1.58 -6.44 0.93
C ILE A 172 1.37 -5.19 1.78
N LYS A 173 0.82 -4.12 1.18
CA LYS A 173 0.70 -2.80 1.83
C LYS A 173 -0.75 -2.33 1.91
N VAL A 174 -1.03 -1.59 2.97
CA VAL A 174 -2.26 -0.80 3.10
C VAL A 174 -1.95 0.64 2.71
N ARG A 175 -2.78 1.22 1.84
CA ARG A 175 -2.66 2.62 1.42
C ARG A 175 -4.02 3.28 1.36
N THR A 176 -4.03 4.59 1.56
CA THR A 176 -5.21 5.43 1.34
C THR A 176 -4.92 6.43 0.25
N PHE A 177 -5.82 6.55 -0.71
CA PHE A 177 -5.71 7.51 -1.81
C PHE A 177 -7.03 8.19 -2.10
N GLU A 178 -6.94 9.43 -2.56
CA GLU A 178 -8.03 10.10 -3.25
C GLU A 178 -8.12 9.58 -4.69
N PRO A 179 -9.30 9.16 -5.17
CA PRO A 179 -9.46 8.72 -6.55
C PRO A 179 -9.04 9.81 -7.55
N GLY A 180 -8.07 9.49 -8.41
CA GLY A 180 -7.60 10.38 -9.47
C GLY A 180 -8.03 9.93 -10.86
N SER A 181 -7.66 10.70 -11.88
CA SER A 181 -7.89 10.35 -13.30
C SER A 181 -7.14 9.10 -13.77
N TRP A 182 -6.18 8.62 -12.99
CA TRP A 182 -5.42 7.39 -13.21
C TRP A 182 -6.17 6.13 -12.74
N LEU A 183 -7.28 6.26 -12.02
CA LEU A 183 -8.12 5.12 -11.67
C LEU A 183 -8.84 4.64 -12.93
N LEU A 184 -8.66 3.36 -13.29
CA LEU A 184 -9.35 2.75 -14.43
C LEU A 184 -10.79 2.39 -14.09
N GLY A 185 -11.05 1.96 -12.85
CA GLY A 185 -12.37 1.55 -12.37
C GLY A 185 -12.26 0.53 -11.24
N TYR A 186 -13.38 -0.14 -10.96
CA TYR A 186 -13.50 -1.17 -9.95
C TYR A 186 -14.06 -2.47 -10.53
N GLY A 187 -13.52 -3.60 -10.11
CA GLY A 187 -14.14 -4.90 -10.28
C GLY A 187 -14.98 -5.25 -9.05
N ARG A 188 -16.30 -5.37 -9.22
CA ARG A 188 -17.22 -5.73 -8.13
C ARG A 188 -16.94 -7.13 -7.64
N LEU A 189 -16.95 -7.35 -6.33
CA LEU A 189 -16.78 -8.68 -5.72
C LEU A 189 -17.95 -9.65 -6.06
N ALA A 190 -19.17 -9.12 -6.20
CA ALA A 190 -20.39 -9.85 -6.56
C ALA A 190 -21.34 -8.97 -7.39
#